data_AF-A0A1G8KWH3-F1
#
_entry.id   AF-A0A1G8KWH3-F1
#
_cell.length_a   1.000
_cell.length_b   1.000
_cell.length_c   1.000
_cell.angle_alpha   90.00
_cell.angle_beta   90.00
_cell.angle_gamma   90.00
#
_symmetry.space_group_name_H-M   'P 1'
#
loop_
_entity.id
_entity.type
_entity.pdbx_description
1 polymer ?
#
loop_
_entity_poly.entity_id
_entity_poly.type
_entity_poly.pdbx_seq_one_letter_code
_entity_poly.pdbx_strand_id
1 'polypeptide(L)'
;MLVVGELINASRKAIGEAIKAQDAEYIKKVAKDEREAGADFIDVNAGIFVGKEAEYLKWLVTTVQEAVDAPCCIDSPDPKAIEAALSVHKGIAMINSISLEKDRYDALIPVIAGTDLKVVALCMSDEGMPETMDARLKIAERLIDGLVKNNVPLENIYVDPLVQPVSTNNTFAVEFINSVEAIMTRFKGVHTICGLSNVSYGLPVRKFMNQAFAIMAIGKGLDGLIINPLDKMMMASLVTAEALAGRDDYCVNYLKAFRNNQFDFLG
;
A
#
# COMPACT_ATOMS: atom_id res chain seq x y z
N MET A 1 10.62 7.02 1.39
CA MET A 1 9.55 6.03 1.64
C MET A 1 8.19 6.61 1.25
N LEU A 2 7.40 5.89 0.46
CA LEU A 2 6.00 6.20 0.19
C LEU A 2 5.10 5.61 1.30
N VAL A 3 4.16 6.39 1.82
CA VAL A 3 3.18 5.93 2.82
C VAL A 3 1.76 6.03 2.29
N VAL A 4 1.06 4.91 2.24
CA VAL A 4 -0.37 4.82 1.96
C VAL A 4 -1.12 4.62 3.28
N GLY A 5 -1.99 5.57 3.64
CA GLY A 5 -2.80 5.50 4.85
C GLY A 5 -3.93 4.48 4.73
N GLU A 6 -3.91 3.43 5.55
CA GLU A 6 -4.82 2.28 5.47
C GLU A 6 -6.16 2.46 6.22
N LEU A 7 -6.39 3.61 6.87
CA LEU A 7 -7.46 3.68 7.87
C LEU A 7 -8.86 3.67 7.26
N ILE A 8 -9.07 4.17 6.04
CA ILE A 8 -10.38 4.23 5.37
C ILE A 8 -10.67 2.91 4.63
N ASN A 9 -10.76 1.84 5.42
CA ASN A 9 -11.10 0.51 4.92
C ASN A 9 -12.39 -0.01 5.54
N ALA A 10 -13.37 -0.38 4.71
CA ALA A 10 -14.71 -0.75 5.16
C ALA A 10 -14.76 -2.00 6.06
N SER A 11 -13.74 -2.87 6.03
CA SER A 11 -13.62 -3.99 6.97
C SER A 11 -13.50 -3.54 8.44
N ARG A 12 -13.10 -2.29 8.68
CA ARG A 12 -13.00 -1.68 10.01
C ARG A 12 -14.37 -1.19 10.41
N LYS A 13 -14.91 -1.73 11.51
CA LYS A 13 -16.30 -1.50 11.96
C LYS A 13 -16.75 -0.03 11.88
N ALA A 14 -15.99 0.89 12.48
CA ALA A 14 -16.37 2.32 12.50
C ALA A 14 -16.39 2.95 11.10
N ILE A 15 -15.48 2.55 10.21
CA ILE A 15 -15.42 3.05 8.82
C ILE A 15 -16.56 2.47 8.01
N GLY A 16 -16.84 1.16 8.13
CA GLY A 16 -17.99 0.54 7.49
C GLY A 16 -19.32 1.19 7.92
N GLU A 17 -19.49 1.49 9.20
CA GLU A 17 -20.66 2.22 9.71
C GLU A 17 -20.75 3.63 9.11
N ALA A 18 -19.63 4.37 9.06
CA ALA A 18 -19.57 5.71 8.47
C ALA A 18 -19.87 5.70 6.96
N ILE A 19 -19.33 4.75 6.19
CA ILE A 19 -19.62 4.61 4.75
C ILE A 19 -21.11 4.34 4.54
N LYS A 20 -21.69 3.41 5.31
CA LYS A 20 -23.10 3.04 5.20
C LYS A 20 -24.04 4.21 5.52
N ALA A 21 -23.65 5.07 6.46
CA ALA A 21 -24.39 6.28 6.82
C ALA A 21 -24.04 7.49 5.94
N GLN A 22 -23.06 7.36 5.03
CA GLN A 22 -22.45 8.47 4.29
C GLN A 22 -22.05 9.64 5.21
N ASP A 23 -21.46 9.31 6.37
CA ASP A 23 -20.95 10.28 7.34
C ASP A 23 -19.66 10.93 6.80
N ALA A 24 -19.85 11.99 6.01
CA ALA A 24 -18.75 12.69 5.35
C ALA A 24 -17.80 13.31 6.36
N GLU A 25 -18.29 13.86 7.47
CA GLU A 25 -17.45 14.52 8.47
C GLU A 25 -16.50 13.53 9.14
N TYR A 26 -16.97 12.32 9.45
CA TYR A 26 -16.10 11.28 10.01
C TYR A 26 -15.00 10.86 9.03
N ILE A 27 -15.35 10.58 7.76
CA ILE A 27 -14.37 10.20 6.72
C ILE A 27 -13.37 11.31 6.45
N LYS A 28 -13.84 12.56 6.34
CA LYS A 28 -12.98 13.75 6.17
C LYS A 28 -12.01 13.91 7.33
N LYS A 29 -12.46 13.65 8.57
CA LYS A 29 -11.59 13.69 9.74
C LYS A 29 -10.49 12.62 9.67
N VAL A 30 -10.84 11.38 9.34
CA VAL A 30 -9.85 10.29 9.22
C VAL A 30 -8.82 10.61 8.14
N ALA A 31 -9.26 11.07 6.97
CA ALA A 31 -8.36 11.47 5.88
C ALA A 31 -7.38 12.59 6.30
N LYS A 32 -7.89 13.62 7.01
CA LYS A 32 -7.06 14.70 7.56
C LYS A 32 -6.04 14.18 8.56
N ASP A 33 -6.48 13.37 9.53
CA ASP A 33 -5.59 12.79 10.54
C ASP A 33 -4.47 11.98 9.85
N GLU A 34 -4.79 11.17 8.84
CA GLU A 34 -3.79 10.40 8.08
C GLU A 34 -2.82 11.28 7.29
N ARG A 35 -3.34 12.31 6.62
CA ARG A 35 -2.51 13.25 5.85
C ARG A 35 -1.58 14.04 6.76
N GLU A 36 -2.07 14.56 7.87
CA GLU A 36 -1.29 15.29 8.88
C GLU A 36 -0.22 14.40 9.51
N ALA A 37 -0.48 13.10 9.63
CA ALA A 37 0.49 12.13 10.12
C ALA A 37 1.53 11.69 9.08
N GLY A 38 1.41 12.15 7.82
CA GLY A 38 2.42 11.96 6.78
C GLY A 38 2.06 10.93 5.71
N ALA A 39 0.79 10.56 5.55
CA ALA A 39 0.37 9.75 4.40
C ALA A 39 0.53 10.52 3.08
N ASP A 40 1.14 9.88 2.07
CA ASP A 40 1.27 10.37 0.70
C ASP A 40 0.02 10.06 -0.13
N PHE A 41 -0.56 8.88 0.10
CA PHE A 41 -1.83 8.44 -0.48
C PHE A 41 -2.81 8.07 0.63
N ILE A 42 -4.10 8.24 0.39
CA ILE A 42 -5.16 7.76 1.28
C ILE A 42 -5.81 6.53 0.62
N ASP A 43 -5.71 5.37 1.25
CA ASP A 43 -6.40 4.16 0.80
C ASP A 43 -7.91 4.33 0.97
N VAL A 44 -8.69 3.93 -0.04
CA VAL A 44 -10.15 3.92 0.03
C VAL A 44 -10.67 2.55 -0.40
N ASN A 45 -11.27 1.82 0.55
CA ASN A 45 -11.82 0.50 0.32
C ASN A 45 -13.30 0.44 0.74
N ALA A 46 -14.16 -0.07 -0.14
CA ALA A 46 -15.59 -0.31 0.10
C ALA A 46 -16.03 -1.76 -0.17
N GLY A 47 -15.07 -2.70 -0.24
CA GLY A 47 -15.29 -4.05 -0.79
C GLY A 47 -16.25 -4.95 -0.01
N ILE A 48 -16.60 -4.60 1.23
CA ILE A 48 -17.63 -5.35 1.98
C ILE A 48 -19.06 -5.06 1.49
N PHE A 49 -19.26 -3.99 0.71
CA PHE A 49 -20.57 -3.55 0.25
C PHE A 49 -20.88 -4.07 -1.15
N VAL A 50 -21.06 -5.39 -1.26
CA VAL A 50 -21.37 -6.06 -2.53
C VAL A 50 -22.56 -5.39 -3.23
N GLY A 51 -22.37 -5.02 -4.50
CA GLY A 51 -23.39 -4.34 -5.32
C GLY A 51 -23.52 -2.83 -5.09
N LYS A 52 -22.83 -2.26 -4.09
CA LYS A 52 -22.74 -0.81 -3.84
C LYS A 52 -21.32 -0.26 -3.86
N GLU A 53 -20.32 -1.12 -4.02
CA GLU A 53 -18.90 -0.76 -3.97
C GLU A 53 -18.56 0.42 -4.89
N ALA A 54 -19.01 0.40 -6.15
CA ALA A 54 -18.77 1.49 -7.10
C ALA A 54 -19.35 2.84 -6.65
N GLU A 55 -20.55 2.84 -6.06
CA GLU A 55 -21.19 4.05 -5.52
C GLU A 55 -20.40 4.60 -4.33
N TYR A 56 -20.03 3.71 -3.40
CA TYR A 56 -19.32 4.10 -2.19
C TYR A 56 -17.87 4.50 -2.44
N LEU A 57 -17.14 3.85 -3.35
CA LEU A 57 -15.79 4.30 -3.71
C LEU A 57 -15.82 5.67 -4.38
N LYS A 58 -16.78 5.92 -5.28
CA LYS A 58 -16.97 7.24 -5.88
C LYS A 58 -17.24 8.31 -4.81
N TRP A 59 -18.10 8.00 -3.85
CA TRP A 59 -18.37 8.89 -2.72
C TRP A 59 -17.15 9.10 -1.81
N LEU A 60 -16.40 8.03 -1.49
CA LEU A 60 -15.19 8.08 -0.67
C LEU A 60 -14.11 8.94 -1.32
N VAL A 61 -13.78 8.71 -2.59
CA VAL A 61 -12.77 9.51 -3.32
C VAL A 61 -13.14 11.00 -3.29
N THR A 62 -14.40 11.32 -3.60
CA THR A 62 -14.88 12.71 -3.57
C THR A 62 -14.73 13.30 -2.16
N THR A 63 -15.18 12.57 -1.14
CA THR A 63 -15.17 13.02 0.26
C THR A 63 -13.75 13.23 0.79
N VAL A 64 -12.82 12.33 0.47
CA VAL A 64 -11.41 12.41 0.85
C VAL A 64 -10.75 13.63 0.19
N GLN A 65 -10.92 13.81 -1.13
CA GLN A 65 -10.28 14.90 -1.87
C GLN A 65 -10.94 16.28 -1.64
N GLU A 66 -12.11 16.34 -1.00
CA GLU A 66 -12.64 17.57 -0.43
C GLU A 66 -11.94 18.00 0.87
N ALA A 67 -11.35 17.04 1.60
CA ALA A 67 -10.75 17.29 2.91
C ALA A 67 -9.23 17.45 2.89
N VAL A 68 -8.54 16.77 1.98
CA VAL A 68 -7.07 16.75 1.91
C VAL A 68 -6.56 16.86 0.49
N ASP A 69 -5.42 17.53 0.33
CA ASP A 69 -4.65 17.56 -0.93
C ASP A 69 -3.70 16.35 -0.98
N ALA A 70 -4.29 15.18 -1.24
CA ALA A 70 -3.59 13.92 -1.45
C ALA A 70 -4.35 13.04 -2.47
N PRO A 71 -3.65 12.30 -3.34
CA PRO A 71 -4.28 11.31 -4.19
C PRO A 71 -4.78 10.09 -3.39
N CYS A 72 -5.85 9.47 -3.87
CA CYS A 72 -6.31 8.19 -3.31
C CYS A 72 -5.55 6.98 -3.88
N CYS A 73 -5.34 5.98 -3.02
CA CYS A 73 -5.10 4.59 -3.40
C CYS A 73 -6.46 3.88 -3.43
N ILE A 74 -6.95 3.55 -4.62
CA ILE A 74 -8.27 2.95 -4.83
C ILE A 74 -8.12 1.44 -4.66
N ASP A 75 -8.67 0.92 -3.55
CA ASP A 75 -8.54 -0.48 -3.17
C ASP A 75 -9.83 -1.25 -3.49
N SER A 76 -9.80 -1.99 -4.61
CA SER A 76 -10.92 -2.77 -5.12
C SER A 76 -10.44 -3.82 -6.12
N PRO A 77 -11.01 -5.04 -6.12
CA PRO A 77 -10.82 -6.01 -7.18
C PRO A 77 -11.77 -5.81 -8.38
N ASP A 78 -12.81 -4.97 -8.26
CA ASP A 78 -13.81 -4.72 -9.31
C ASP A 78 -13.38 -3.55 -10.21
N PRO A 79 -13.12 -3.79 -11.52
CA PRO A 79 -12.78 -2.73 -12.48
C PRO A 79 -13.86 -1.65 -12.59
N LYS A 80 -15.15 -2.00 -12.48
CA LYS A 80 -16.24 -1.02 -12.57
C LYS A 80 -16.22 -0.06 -11.39
N ALA A 81 -15.88 -0.57 -10.21
CA ALA A 81 -15.77 0.25 -9.02
C ALA A 81 -14.54 1.18 -9.10
N ILE A 82 -13.43 0.69 -9.66
CA ILE A 82 -12.24 1.50 -9.94
C ILE A 82 -12.56 2.60 -10.96
N GLU A 83 -13.19 2.28 -12.10
CA GLU A 83 -13.57 3.26 -13.12
C GLU A 83 -14.50 4.34 -12.55
N ALA A 84 -15.48 3.95 -11.72
CA ALA A 84 -16.37 4.88 -11.06
C ALA A 84 -15.63 5.85 -10.13
N ALA A 85 -14.66 5.34 -9.37
CA ALA A 85 -13.80 6.12 -8.48
C ALA A 85 -12.86 7.05 -9.26
N LEU A 86 -12.22 6.56 -10.32
CA LEU A 86 -11.35 7.32 -11.21
C LEU A 86 -12.09 8.47 -11.91
N SER A 87 -13.38 8.29 -12.23
CA SER A 87 -14.18 9.33 -12.89
C SER A 87 -14.33 10.63 -12.09
N VAL A 88 -14.09 10.60 -10.77
CA VAL A 88 -14.16 11.75 -9.87
C VAL A 88 -12.83 12.08 -9.20
N HIS A 89 -11.82 11.22 -9.35
CA HIS A 89 -10.50 11.41 -8.79
C HIS A 89 -9.76 12.57 -9.48
N LYS A 90 -9.03 13.35 -8.70
CA LYS A 90 -8.15 14.42 -9.15
C LYS A 90 -6.69 14.03 -8.94
N GLY A 91 -5.86 14.22 -9.96
CA GLY A 91 -4.44 13.88 -9.93
C GLY A 91 -4.17 12.45 -10.42
N ILE A 92 -3.07 11.86 -9.96
CA ILE A 92 -2.67 10.51 -10.35
C ILE A 92 -3.01 9.56 -9.19
N ALA A 93 -3.96 8.65 -9.42
CA ALA A 93 -4.34 7.65 -8.43
C ALA A 93 -3.36 6.48 -8.38
N MET A 94 -3.39 5.74 -7.27
CA MET A 94 -2.83 4.39 -7.18
C MET A 94 -3.96 3.36 -7.22
N ILE A 95 -3.81 2.30 -8.00
CA ILE A 95 -4.74 1.16 -8.06
C ILE A 95 -4.20 0.03 -7.20
N ASN A 96 -4.99 -0.42 -6.23
CA ASN A 96 -4.69 -1.55 -5.36
C ASN A 96 -5.76 -2.63 -5.55
N SER A 97 -5.51 -3.72 -6.26
CA SER A 97 -4.27 -4.11 -6.94
C SER A 97 -4.59 -4.97 -8.17
N ILE A 98 -3.59 -5.17 -9.04
CA ILE A 98 -3.60 -6.19 -10.10
C ILE A 98 -2.80 -7.42 -9.67
N SER A 99 -3.19 -8.61 -10.13
CA SER A 99 -2.48 -9.88 -9.93
C SER A 99 -2.47 -10.70 -11.23
N LEU A 100 -1.77 -11.83 -11.26
CA LEU A 100 -1.81 -12.78 -12.39
C LEU A 100 -2.98 -13.77 -12.29
N GLU A 101 -3.94 -13.55 -11.40
CA GLU A 101 -5.21 -14.28 -11.46
C GLU A 101 -5.90 -13.84 -12.75
N LYS A 102 -6.15 -14.79 -13.67
CA LYS A 102 -6.47 -14.47 -15.07
C LYS A 102 -7.64 -13.48 -15.19
N ASP A 103 -8.73 -13.75 -14.50
CA ASP A 103 -9.94 -12.93 -14.57
C ASP A 103 -9.70 -11.51 -14.03
N ARG A 104 -8.86 -11.36 -12.99
CA ARG A 104 -8.49 -10.05 -12.46
C ARG A 104 -7.57 -9.29 -13.41
N TYR A 105 -6.56 -9.99 -13.95
CA TYR A 105 -5.60 -9.39 -14.88
C TYR A 105 -6.30 -8.88 -16.14
N ASP A 106 -7.06 -9.75 -16.82
CA ASP A 106 -7.74 -9.45 -18.08
C ASP A 106 -8.75 -8.31 -17.91
N ALA A 107 -9.39 -8.21 -16.75
CA ALA A 107 -10.39 -7.19 -16.47
C ALA A 107 -9.80 -5.83 -16.06
N LEU A 108 -8.63 -5.79 -15.42
CA LEU A 108 -7.98 -4.53 -14.99
C LEU A 108 -7.07 -3.92 -16.05
N ILE A 109 -6.46 -4.71 -16.93
CA ILE A 109 -5.57 -4.18 -17.98
C ILE A 109 -6.19 -3.05 -18.80
N PRO A 110 -7.46 -3.14 -19.27
CA PRO A 110 -8.10 -2.06 -20.00
C PRO A 110 -8.21 -0.73 -19.23
N VAL A 111 -8.22 -0.79 -17.89
CA VAL A 111 -8.33 0.40 -17.03
C VAL A 111 -6.97 1.09 -16.86
N ILE A 112 -5.89 0.32 -16.81
CA ILE A 112 -4.54 0.83 -16.47
C ILE A 112 -3.64 1.04 -17.69
N ALA A 113 -3.89 0.35 -18.80
CA ALA A 113 -3.02 0.37 -19.97
C ALA A 113 -2.88 1.78 -20.57
N GLY A 114 -1.63 2.20 -20.78
CA GLY A 114 -1.31 3.52 -21.34
C GLY A 114 -1.68 4.72 -20.46
N THR A 115 -1.97 4.49 -19.17
CA THR A 115 -2.26 5.55 -18.20
C THR A 115 -1.03 5.89 -17.34
N ASP A 116 -1.05 7.05 -16.69
CA ASP A 116 -0.05 7.43 -15.69
C ASP A 116 -0.39 6.89 -14.28
N LEU A 117 -1.40 6.03 -14.15
CA LEU A 117 -1.82 5.47 -12.87
C LEU A 117 -0.67 4.68 -12.24
N LYS A 118 -0.53 4.82 -10.91
CA LYS A 118 0.32 3.94 -10.12
C LYS A 118 -0.43 2.63 -9.89
N VAL A 119 0.28 1.51 -9.89
CA VAL A 119 -0.36 0.19 -9.80
C VAL A 119 0.39 -0.67 -8.80
N VAL A 120 -0.32 -1.17 -7.80
CA VAL A 120 0.15 -2.24 -6.93
C VAL A 120 0.04 -3.56 -7.69
N ALA A 121 1.18 -4.18 -8.00
CA ALA A 121 1.29 -5.45 -8.71
C ALA A 121 1.52 -6.57 -7.69
N LEU A 122 0.43 -7.21 -7.28
CA LEU A 122 0.38 -8.23 -6.25
C LEU A 122 0.95 -9.55 -6.78
N CYS A 123 1.95 -10.12 -6.09
CA CYS A 123 2.56 -11.40 -6.47
C CYS A 123 1.65 -12.62 -6.23
N MET A 124 0.44 -12.61 -6.75
CA MET A 124 -0.55 -13.69 -6.73
C MET A 124 -0.79 -14.21 -8.15
N SER A 125 -1.16 -15.48 -8.28
CA SER A 125 -1.65 -16.05 -9.54
C SER A 125 -2.77 -17.06 -9.30
N ASP A 126 -3.33 -17.66 -10.35
CA ASP A 126 -4.33 -18.72 -10.24
C ASP A 126 -3.81 -19.97 -9.48
N GLU A 127 -2.49 -20.16 -9.38
CA GLU A 127 -1.86 -21.21 -8.57
C GLU A 127 -1.89 -20.92 -7.06
N GLY A 128 -2.34 -19.72 -6.67
CA GLY A 128 -2.40 -19.25 -5.31
C GLY A 128 -1.17 -18.45 -4.88
N MET A 129 -0.99 -18.37 -3.55
CA MET A 129 0.00 -17.49 -2.91
C MET A 129 1.40 -18.12 -2.95
N PRO A 130 2.42 -17.41 -3.46
CA PRO A 130 3.77 -17.94 -3.50
C PRO A 130 4.40 -17.94 -2.11
N GLU A 131 5.06 -19.04 -1.76
CA GLU A 131 5.71 -19.20 -0.45
C GLU A 131 7.21 -18.86 -0.46
N THR A 132 7.88 -18.99 -1.61
CA THR A 132 9.33 -18.78 -1.75
C THR A 132 9.64 -17.50 -2.52
N MET A 133 10.84 -16.96 -2.31
CA MET A 133 11.37 -15.80 -3.04
C MET A 133 11.47 -16.07 -4.54
N ASP A 134 11.91 -17.26 -4.95
CA ASP A 134 11.97 -17.61 -6.37
C ASP A 134 10.58 -17.64 -7.02
N ALA A 135 9.56 -18.13 -6.32
CA ALA A 135 8.18 -18.12 -6.82
C ALA A 135 7.64 -16.69 -6.95
N ARG A 136 7.88 -15.84 -5.94
CA ARG A 136 7.54 -14.40 -5.99
C ARG A 136 8.21 -13.69 -7.15
N LEU A 137 9.50 -13.95 -7.40
CA LEU A 137 10.24 -13.32 -8.50
C LEU A 137 9.72 -13.70 -9.88
N LYS A 138 9.34 -14.97 -10.09
CA LYS A 138 8.72 -15.40 -11.36
C LYS A 138 7.39 -14.69 -11.62
N ILE A 139 6.59 -14.48 -10.57
CA ILE A 139 5.33 -13.74 -10.67
C ILE A 139 5.61 -12.26 -10.92
N ALA A 140 6.53 -11.64 -10.17
CA ALA A 140 6.93 -10.25 -10.35
C ALA A 140 7.42 -9.96 -11.77
N GLU A 141 8.30 -10.81 -12.32
CA GLU A 141 8.80 -10.70 -13.70
C GLU A 141 7.64 -10.68 -14.71
N ARG A 142 6.72 -11.64 -14.59
CA ARG A 142 5.54 -11.73 -15.47
C ARG A 142 4.61 -10.52 -15.35
N LEU A 143 4.40 -10.01 -14.13
CA LEU A 143 3.58 -8.81 -13.89
C LEU A 143 4.23 -7.58 -14.51
N ILE A 144 5.51 -7.35 -14.23
CA ILE A 144 6.27 -6.20 -14.75
C ILE A 144 6.27 -6.24 -16.28
N ASP A 145 6.64 -7.37 -16.88
CA ASP A 145 6.65 -7.53 -18.34
C ASP A 145 5.27 -7.28 -18.96
N GLY A 146 4.22 -7.81 -18.32
CA GLY A 146 2.85 -7.63 -18.79
C GLY A 146 2.40 -6.17 -18.72
N LEU A 147 2.67 -5.48 -17.62
CA LEU A 147 2.33 -4.07 -17.42
C LEU A 147 3.10 -3.17 -18.38
N VAL A 148 4.41 -3.39 -18.56
CA VAL A 148 5.24 -2.64 -19.51
C VAL A 148 4.79 -2.86 -20.95
N LYS A 149 4.44 -4.09 -21.35
CA LYS A 149 3.86 -4.37 -22.68
C LYS A 149 2.56 -3.62 -22.93
N ASN A 150 1.82 -3.30 -21.87
CA ASN A 150 0.59 -2.50 -21.91
C ASN A 150 0.86 -1.00 -21.65
N ASN A 151 2.11 -0.55 -21.82
CA ASN A 151 2.54 0.85 -21.70
C ASN A 151 2.32 1.46 -20.30
N VAL A 152 2.40 0.66 -19.23
CA VAL A 152 2.51 1.19 -17.86
C VAL A 152 3.98 1.54 -17.59
N PRO A 153 4.31 2.78 -17.18
CA PRO A 153 5.68 3.18 -16.85
C PRO A 153 6.27 2.35 -15.70
N LEU A 154 7.56 2.00 -15.76
CA LEU A 154 8.21 1.19 -14.72
C LEU A 154 8.12 1.84 -13.34
N GLU A 155 8.32 3.16 -13.27
CA GLU A 155 8.23 4.00 -12.07
C GLU A 155 6.83 4.08 -11.46
N ASN A 156 5.81 3.57 -12.16
CA ASN A 156 4.44 3.48 -11.67
C ASN A 156 4.07 2.06 -11.21
N ILE A 157 4.97 1.08 -11.32
CA ILE A 157 4.74 -0.29 -10.87
C ILE A 157 5.28 -0.46 -9.44
N TYR A 158 4.40 -0.79 -8.52
CA TYR A 158 4.71 -1.07 -7.12
C TYR A 158 4.47 -2.55 -6.86
N VAL A 159 5.53 -3.37 -6.89
CA VAL A 159 5.41 -4.82 -6.69
C VAL A 159 5.14 -5.13 -5.22
N ASP A 160 4.09 -5.89 -4.93
CA ASP A 160 3.82 -6.42 -3.59
C ASP A 160 4.18 -7.91 -3.52
N PRO A 161 5.29 -8.28 -2.85
CA PRO A 161 5.71 -9.68 -2.70
C PRO A 161 4.80 -10.53 -1.81
N LEU A 162 3.70 -9.98 -1.29
CA LEU A 162 2.71 -10.62 -0.43
C LEU A 162 3.27 -11.10 0.91
N VAL A 163 3.10 -10.25 1.92
CA VAL A 163 3.40 -10.57 3.32
C VAL A 163 2.48 -11.69 3.82
N GLN A 164 3.06 -12.75 4.38
CA GLN A 164 2.36 -13.89 4.97
C GLN A 164 2.54 -13.96 6.50
N PRO A 165 1.62 -14.61 7.24
CA PRO A 165 1.74 -14.78 8.68
C PRO A 165 2.92 -15.64 9.11
N VAL A 166 3.82 -15.09 9.92
CA VAL A 166 4.97 -15.85 10.45
C VAL A 166 4.51 -16.95 11.42
N SER A 167 3.32 -16.81 11.99
CA SER A 167 2.70 -17.83 12.85
C SER A 167 2.41 -19.14 12.11
N THR A 168 2.24 -19.11 10.78
CA THR A 168 1.94 -20.30 9.98
C THR A 168 3.18 -20.93 9.38
N ASN A 169 4.23 -20.14 9.11
CA ASN A 169 5.53 -20.63 8.63
C ASN A 169 6.64 -19.64 9.01
N ASN A 170 7.70 -20.14 9.63
CA ASN A 170 8.81 -19.33 10.12
C ASN A 170 9.70 -18.76 9.00
N THR A 171 9.59 -19.26 7.77
CA THR A 171 10.36 -18.73 6.63
C THR A 171 9.70 -17.54 5.96
N PHE A 172 8.40 -17.32 6.14
CA PHE A 172 7.65 -16.33 5.37
C PHE A 172 8.17 -14.89 5.47
N ALA A 173 8.60 -14.44 6.65
CA ALA A 173 9.19 -13.11 6.80
C ALA A 173 10.52 -12.98 6.04
N VAL A 174 11.40 -13.98 6.13
CA VAL A 174 12.71 -13.92 5.46
C VAL A 174 12.56 -14.07 3.94
N GLU A 175 11.65 -14.91 3.47
CA GLU A 175 11.33 -15.06 2.05
C GLU A 175 10.78 -13.76 1.46
N PHE A 176 9.89 -13.05 2.18
CA PHE A 176 9.43 -11.73 1.78
C PHE A 176 10.59 -10.72 1.69
N ILE A 177 11.40 -10.62 2.76
CA ILE A 177 12.50 -9.65 2.84
C ILE A 177 13.54 -9.89 1.73
N ASN A 178 13.88 -11.15 1.44
CA ASN A 178 14.77 -11.52 0.35
C ASN A 178 14.15 -11.21 -1.03
N SER A 179 12.83 -11.33 -1.15
CA SER A 179 12.12 -10.97 -2.39
C SER A 179 12.19 -9.48 -2.67
N VAL A 180 12.04 -8.63 -1.65
CA VAL A 180 12.21 -7.17 -1.77
C VAL A 180 13.61 -6.84 -2.31
N GLU A 181 14.67 -7.37 -1.69
CA GLU A 181 16.05 -7.14 -2.14
C GLU A 181 16.26 -7.60 -3.59
N ALA A 182 15.75 -8.79 -3.93
CA ALA A 182 15.90 -9.34 -5.26
C ALA A 182 15.13 -8.55 -6.32
N ILE A 183 13.92 -8.07 -6.02
CA ILE A 183 13.12 -7.24 -6.93
C ILE A 183 13.85 -5.91 -7.19
N MET A 184 14.24 -5.20 -6.14
CA MET A 184 14.93 -3.90 -6.25
C MET A 184 16.32 -4.02 -6.91
N THR A 185 16.94 -5.20 -6.84
CA THR A 185 18.21 -5.47 -7.53
C THR A 185 18.00 -5.78 -9.01
N ARG A 186 17.04 -6.65 -9.36
CA ARG A 186 16.86 -7.19 -10.72
C ARG A 186 16.04 -6.26 -11.62
N PHE A 187 15.01 -5.62 -11.11
CA PHE A 187 14.06 -4.83 -11.90
C PHE A 187 14.26 -3.34 -11.61
N LYS A 188 15.25 -2.72 -12.28
CA LYS A 188 15.53 -1.29 -12.07
C LYS A 188 14.39 -0.43 -12.59
N GLY A 189 13.97 0.54 -11.77
CA GLY A 189 12.90 1.49 -12.09
C GLY A 189 11.55 1.15 -11.46
N VAL A 190 11.33 -0.08 -10.98
CA VAL A 190 10.11 -0.41 -10.22
C VAL A 190 10.27 -0.08 -8.74
N HIS A 191 9.14 -0.05 -8.04
CA HIS A 191 9.04 0.10 -6.60
C HIS A 191 8.57 -1.20 -5.94
N THR A 192 8.71 -1.30 -4.62
CA THR A 192 8.13 -2.37 -3.80
C THR A 192 7.24 -1.81 -2.70
N ILE A 193 6.06 -2.40 -2.52
CA ILE A 193 5.08 -1.96 -1.53
C ILE A 193 4.51 -3.16 -0.77
N CYS A 194 4.06 -2.99 0.46
CA CYS A 194 3.22 -4.00 1.11
C CYS A 194 2.34 -3.45 2.23
N GLY A 195 1.28 -4.19 2.53
CA GLY A 195 0.57 -4.11 3.81
C GLY A 195 1.27 -4.96 4.89
N LEU A 196 1.52 -4.37 6.07
CA LEU A 196 2.28 -5.05 7.13
C LEU A 196 1.46 -5.98 8.01
N SER A 197 0.15 -5.76 8.11
CA SER A 197 -0.68 -6.33 9.18
C SER A 197 -0.70 -7.87 9.19
N ASN A 198 -0.48 -8.52 8.05
CA ASN A 198 -0.47 -9.98 7.93
C ASN A 198 0.74 -10.66 8.58
N VAL A 199 1.91 -10.01 8.68
CA VAL A 199 3.15 -10.66 9.18
C VAL A 199 2.97 -11.23 10.59
N SER A 200 2.22 -10.51 11.43
CA SER A 200 2.01 -10.81 12.84
C SER A 200 0.65 -11.45 13.14
N TYR A 201 -0.12 -11.85 12.12
CA TYR A 201 -1.43 -12.46 12.32
C TYR A 201 -1.32 -13.70 13.23
N GLY A 202 -2.20 -13.80 14.23
CA GLY A 202 -2.20 -14.89 15.21
C GLY A 202 -1.18 -14.76 16.36
N LEU A 203 -0.38 -13.70 16.43
CA LEU A 203 0.63 -13.48 17.48
C LEU A 203 0.28 -12.33 18.43
N PRO A 204 0.79 -12.31 19.67
CA PRO A 204 0.66 -11.17 20.57
C PRO A 204 1.62 -10.03 20.19
N VAL A 205 1.38 -8.82 20.74
CA VAL A 205 2.25 -7.64 20.55
C VAL A 205 2.51 -7.29 19.07
N ARG A 206 1.48 -7.49 18.23
CA ARG A 206 1.52 -7.36 16.77
C ARG A 206 2.12 -6.05 16.26
N LYS A 207 1.78 -4.93 16.91
CA LYS A 207 2.29 -3.60 16.50
C LYS A 207 3.81 -3.56 16.49
N PHE A 208 4.44 -4.05 17.56
CA PHE A 208 5.90 -4.06 17.66
C PHE A 208 6.53 -5.00 16.64
N MET A 209 5.93 -6.18 16.40
CA MET A 209 6.39 -7.07 15.33
C MET A 209 6.31 -6.43 13.95
N ASN A 210 5.21 -5.74 13.64
CA ASN A 210 5.03 -5.04 12.37
C ASN A 210 6.10 -3.94 12.19
N GLN A 211 6.38 -3.17 13.25
CA GLN A 211 7.40 -2.11 13.25
C GLN A 211 8.80 -2.68 13.02
N ALA A 212 9.18 -3.73 13.75
CA ALA A 212 10.47 -4.40 13.58
C ALA A 212 10.63 -4.99 12.16
N PHE A 213 9.57 -5.64 11.66
CA PHE A 213 9.56 -6.19 10.31
C PHE A 213 9.68 -5.10 9.24
N ALA A 214 9.01 -3.96 9.40
CA ALA A 214 9.16 -2.81 8.51
C ALA A 214 10.62 -2.35 8.43
N ILE A 215 11.28 -2.15 9.58
CA ILE A 215 12.70 -1.75 9.63
C ILE A 215 13.58 -2.75 8.86
N MET A 216 13.36 -4.06 9.05
CA MET A 216 14.12 -5.10 8.34
C MET A 216 13.90 -5.05 6.83
N ALA A 217 12.66 -4.88 6.38
CA ALA A 217 12.32 -4.80 4.96
C ALA A 217 12.85 -3.51 4.30
N ILE A 218 12.81 -2.38 5.01
CA ILE A 218 13.40 -1.10 4.59
C ILE A 218 14.91 -1.24 4.45
N GLY A 219 15.58 -1.95 5.37
CA GLY A 219 17.00 -2.26 5.23
C GLY A 219 17.34 -3.08 3.98
N LYS A 220 16.36 -3.72 3.35
CA LYS A 220 16.49 -4.49 2.10
C LYS A 220 15.93 -3.81 0.86
N GLY A 221 15.50 -2.55 0.99
CA GLY A 221 15.10 -1.73 -0.15
C GLY A 221 13.60 -1.55 -0.33
N LEU A 222 12.75 -2.01 0.60
CA LEU A 222 11.32 -1.70 0.57
C LEU A 222 11.15 -0.18 0.51
N ASP A 223 10.30 0.35 -0.36
CA ASP A 223 10.16 1.79 -0.58
C ASP A 223 8.72 2.33 -0.61
N GLY A 224 7.73 1.46 -0.41
CA GLY A 224 6.34 1.81 -0.11
C GLY A 224 5.72 0.95 1.00
N LEU A 225 4.77 1.53 1.75
CA LEU A 225 4.04 0.84 2.81
C LEU A 225 2.57 1.26 2.87
N ILE A 226 1.66 0.28 3.00
CA ILE A 226 0.24 0.49 3.34
C ILE A 226 0.09 0.22 4.84
N ILE A 227 -0.08 1.29 5.62
CA ILE A 227 -0.02 1.26 7.08
C ILE A 227 -0.94 2.29 7.72
N ASN A 228 -1.18 2.16 9.03
CA ASN A 228 -1.74 3.23 9.85
C ASN A 228 -0.69 4.31 10.15
N PRO A 229 -0.77 5.51 9.55
CA PRO A 229 0.20 6.58 9.79
C PRO A 229 0.07 7.22 11.18
N LEU A 230 -1.04 7.00 11.90
CA LEU A 230 -1.22 7.48 13.27
C LEU A 230 -0.40 6.67 14.30
N ASP A 231 0.20 5.56 13.90
CA ASP A 231 1.17 4.85 14.73
C ASP A 231 2.50 5.62 14.73
N LYS A 232 2.67 6.50 15.72
CA LYS A 232 3.87 7.34 15.87
C LYS A 232 5.17 6.52 15.91
N MET A 233 5.15 5.34 16.53
CA MET A 233 6.32 4.46 16.58
C MET A 233 6.64 3.91 15.20
N MET A 234 5.64 3.53 14.42
CA MET A 234 5.83 3.13 13.02
C MET A 234 6.46 4.28 12.22
N MET A 235 5.86 5.47 12.24
CA MET A 235 6.35 6.61 11.45
C MET A 235 7.77 7.03 11.84
N ALA A 236 8.09 7.06 13.14
CA ALA A 236 9.46 7.30 13.62
C ALA A 236 10.43 6.20 13.15
N SER A 237 9.99 4.94 13.16
CA SER A 237 10.78 3.80 12.68
C SER A 237 11.08 3.91 11.19
N LEU A 238 10.13 4.37 10.37
CA LEU A 238 10.34 4.56 8.92
C LEU A 238 11.44 5.57 8.65
N VAL A 239 11.34 6.78 9.22
CA VAL A 239 12.34 7.84 9.00
C VAL A 239 13.72 7.42 9.51
N THR A 240 13.77 6.73 10.65
CA THR A 240 15.02 6.19 11.22
C THR A 240 15.63 5.13 10.30
N ALA A 241 14.82 4.20 9.80
CA ALA A 241 15.29 3.12 8.95
C ALA A 241 15.75 3.63 7.57
N GLU A 242 15.08 4.62 6.98
CA GLU A 242 15.52 5.28 5.74
C GLU A 242 16.92 5.91 5.91
N ALA A 243 17.15 6.62 7.01
CA ALA A 243 18.44 7.23 7.31
C ALA A 243 19.55 6.18 7.48
N LEU A 244 19.28 5.12 8.24
CA LEU A 244 20.22 4.01 8.44
C LEU A 244 20.47 3.19 7.18
N ALA A 245 19.49 3.12 6.27
CA ALA A 245 19.62 2.45 4.98
C ALA A 245 20.38 3.30 3.93
N GLY A 246 20.84 4.50 4.29
CA GLY A 246 21.55 5.40 3.37
C GLY A 246 20.63 6.06 2.34
N ARG A 247 19.33 6.20 2.65
CA ARG A 247 18.31 6.83 1.79
C ARG A 247 17.91 8.24 2.24
N ASP A 248 18.63 8.80 3.20
CA ASP A 248 18.46 10.18 3.68
C ASP A 248 19.80 10.90 3.67
N ASP A 249 20.11 11.57 2.56
CA ASP A 249 21.37 12.30 2.39
C ASP A 249 21.56 13.31 3.54
N TYR A 250 22.68 13.20 4.25
CA TYR A 250 23.02 14.01 5.41
C TYR A 250 21.96 13.99 6.54
N CYS A 251 21.14 12.95 6.61
CA CYS A 251 20.08 12.78 7.60
C CYS A 251 19.08 13.95 7.64
N VAL A 252 18.84 14.63 6.51
CA VAL A 252 18.02 15.85 6.45
C VAL A 252 16.58 15.58 6.90
N ASN A 253 15.99 14.47 6.45
CA ASN A 253 14.63 14.09 6.81
C ASN A 253 14.55 13.64 8.27
N TYR A 254 15.53 12.90 8.77
CA TYR A 254 15.62 12.53 10.18
C TYR A 254 15.72 13.76 11.10
N LEU A 255 16.57 14.72 10.77
CA LEU A 255 16.69 15.97 11.52
C LEU A 255 15.42 16.82 11.44
N LYS A 256 14.71 16.79 10.30
CA LYS A 256 13.40 17.44 10.15
C LYS A 256 12.34 16.78 11.03
N ALA A 257 12.29 15.45 11.05
CA ALA A 257 11.41 14.67 11.93
C ALA A 257 11.64 15.04 13.40
N PHE A 258 12.91 15.16 13.82
CA PHE A 258 13.27 15.59 15.16
C PHE A 258 12.76 16.99 15.50
N ARG A 259 13.00 17.98 14.62
CA ARG A 259 12.48 19.35 14.83
C ARG A 259 10.96 19.43 14.85
N ASN A 260 10.29 18.49 14.20
CA ASN A 260 8.84 18.38 14.17
C ASN A 260 8.29 17.52 15.32
N ASN A 261 9.09 17.23 16.36
CA ASN A 261 8.68 16.51 17.56
C ASN A 261 8.13 15.10 17.26
N GLN A 262 8.57 14.48 16.15
CA GLN A 262 8.11 13.14 15.78
C GLN A 262 8.67 12.05 16.71
N PHE A 263 9.64 12.35 17.57
CA PHE A 263 10.25 11.39 18.50
C PHE A 263 9.87 11.61 19.97
N ASP A 264 9.12 12.65 20.32
CA ASP A 264 8.83 13.06 21.71
C ASP A 264 8.18 11.98 22.57
N PHE A 265 7.50 11.02 21.94
CA PHE A 265 6.88 9.90 22.65
C PHE A 265 7.90 8.85 23.14
N LEU A 266 9.17 8.95 22.75
CA LEU A 266 10.24 8.01 23.14
C LEU A 266 10.96 8.38 24.45
N GLY A 267 10.79 9.61 24.97
CA GLY A 267 11.41 10.08 26.20
C GLY A 267 12.17 11.39 26.04
#